data_AF-A0A819FMN5-F1
#
_entry.id   AF-A0A819FMN5-F1
#
_cell.length_a   1.000
_cell.length_b   1.000
_cell.length_c   1.000
_cell.angle_alpha   90.00
_cell.angle_beta   90.00
_cell.angle_gamma   90.00
#
_symmetry.space_group_name_H-M   'P 1'
#
loop_
_entity.id
_entity.type
_entity.pdbx_description
1 polymer ?
#
loop_
_entity_poly.entity_id
_entity_poly.type
_entity_poly.pdbx_seq_one_letter_code
_entity_poly.pdbx_strand_id
1 'polypeptide(L)'
;MTTEHQAAIRQAQEEMEQIEKRTGKTERDVQQVTNVVQQQELNINNIRTCVDAVDTRLTDVAEQVEVHTREIERIDAKTLSYVPEWGGDVCKLLNRPANNDWRLLGKRFGYSTSELRHWATKADPCMALLNEWYMTHKTDEATYGLLKMLGDIERQDAEKIIREAVLVAGIIIPDELQ
;
A
#
# COMPACT_ATOMS: atom_id res chain seq x y z
N MET A 1 7.11 -88.69 37.45
CA MET A 1 6.32 -87.51 37.04
C MET A 1 4.92 -87.99 36.71
N THR A 2 3.89 -87.34 37.24
CA THR A 2 2.48 -87.65 36.92
C THR A 2 2.08 -87.00 35.59
N THR A 3 1.09 -87.57 34.90
CA THR A 3 0.52 -87.06 33.65
C THR A 3 0.05 -85.60 33.76
N GLU A 4 -0.46 -85.21 34.93
CA GLU A 4 -0.83 -83.82 35.24
C GLU A 4 0.36 -82.86 35.18
N HIS A 5 1.54 -83.28 35.65
CA HIS A 5 2.76 -82.46 35.61
C HIS A 5 3.23 -82.23 34.17
N GLN A 6 3.10 -83.23 33.30
CA GLN A 6 3.42 -83.09 31.88
C GLN A 6 2.43 -82.17 31.14
N ALA A 7 1.14 -82.23 31.49
CA ALA A 7 0.12 -81.34 30.94
C ALA A 7 0.37 -79.88 31.35
N ALA A 8 0.72 -79.62 32.62
CA ALA A 8 1.03 -78.29 33.11
C ALA A 8 2.27 -77.68 32.43
N ILE A 9 3.32 -78.48 32.21
CA ILE A 9 4.52 -78.03 31.49
C ILE A 9 4.18 -77.64 30.05
N ARG A 10 3.35 -78.45 29.37
CA ARG A 10 2.93 -78.17 27.99
C ARG A 10 2.11 -76.88 27.90
N GLN A 11 1.17 -76.68 28.83
CA GLN A 11 0.38 -75.45 28.89
C GLN A 11 1.27 -74.22 29.12
N ALA A 12 2.23 -74.31 30.04
CA ALA A 12 3.19 -73.23 30.29
C ALA A 12 4.04 -72.90 29.05
N GLN A 13 4.44 -73.92 28.26
CA GLN A 13 5.17 -73.72 27.00
C GLN A 13 4.31 -73.01 25.95
N GLU A 14 3.04 -73.39 25.81
CA GLU A 14 2.10 -72.75 24.89
C GLU A 14 1.84 -71.28 25.29
N GLU A 15 1.71 -71.00 26.58
CA GLU A 15 1.59 -69.63 27.11
C GLU A 15 2.87 -68.81 26.89
N MET A 16 4.06 -69.39 27.10
CA MET A 16 5.34 -68.74 26.79
C MET A 16 5.45 -68.38 25.32
N GLU A 17 5.07 -69.28 24.41
CA GLU A 17 5.11 -69.01 22.97
C GLU A 17 4.15 -67.86 22.57
N GLN A 18 2.97 -67.79 23.20
CA GLN A 18 2.06 -66.67 22.98
C GLN A 18 2.63 -65.35 23.50
N ILE A 19 3.28 -65.37 24.66
CA ILE A 19 3.94 -64.18 25.22
C ILE A 19 5.06 -63.72 24.29
N GLU A 20 5.93 -64.62 23.82
CA GLU A 20 7.02 -64.28 22.88
C GLU A 20 6.49 -63.63 21.60
N LYS A 21 5.41 -64.19 21.02
CA LYS A 21 4.76 -63.60 19.84
C LYS A 21 4.24 -62.19 20.11
N ARG A 22 3.62 -61.96 21.27
CA ARG A 22 3.11 -60.64 21.67
C ARG A 22 4.26 -59.66 21.93
N THR A 23 5.32 -60.09 22.59
CA THR A 23 6.51 -59.28 22.87
C THR A 23 7.19 -58.88 21.57
N GLY A 24 7.44 -59.82 20.64
CA GLY A 24 8.06 -59.51 19.35
C GLY A 24 7.16 -58.65 18.42
N LYS A 25 5.84 -58.67 18.59
CA LYS A 25 4.96 -57.68 17.96
C LYS A 25 5.13 -56.30 18.61
N THR A 26 5.09 -56.25 19.95
CA THR A 26 5.22 -55.01 20.72
C THR A 26 6.55 -54.31 20.44
N GLU A 27 7.66 -55.05 20.34
CA GLU A 27 8.98 -54.50 19.99
C GLU A 27 8.98 -53.83 18.62
N ARG A 28 8.33 -54.45 17.62
CA ARG A 28 8.20 -53.87 16.28
C ARG A 28 7.33 -52.62 16.29
N ASP A 29 6.21 -52.65 17.01
CA ASP A 29 5.31 -51.51 17.15
C ASP A 29 6.03 -50.34 17.85
N VAL A 30 6.81 -50.61 18.90
CA VAL A 30 7.63 -49.60 19.61
C VAL A 30 8.72 -49.02 18.71
N GLN A 31 9.38 -49.84 17.90
CA GLN A 31 10.37 -49.34 16.94
C GLN A 31 9.73 -48.42 15.88
N GLN A 32 8.55 -48.79 15.38
CA GLN A 32 7.81 -47.95 14.44
C GLN A 32 7.40 -46.61 15.07
N VAL A 33 6.86 -46.63 16.30
CA VAL A 33 6.51 -45.41 17.04
C VAL A 33 7.74 -44.52 17.24
N THR A 34 8.88 -45.10 17.61
CA THR A 34 10.14 -44.36 17.79
C THR A 34 10.55 -43.63 16.52
N ASN A 35 10.48 -44.30 15.36
CA ASN A 35 10.80 -43.70 14.07
C ASN A 35 9.85 -42.54 13.72
N VAL A 36 8.55 -42.70 13.99
CA VAL A 36 7.54 -41.65 13.75
C VAL A 36 7.79 -40.44 14.64
N VAL A 37 8.10 -40.65 15.92
CA VAL A 37 8.39 -39.58 16.87
C VAL A 37 9.62 -38.78 16.44
N GLN A 38 10.70 -39.46 16.02
CA GLN A 38 11.90 -38.79 15.48
C GLN A 38 11.58 -37.94 14.25
N GLN A 39 10.75 -38.46 13.33
CA GLN A 39 10.34 -37.70 12.15
C GLN A 39 9.46 -36.50 12.52
N GLN A 40 8.58 -36.66 13.49
CA GLN A 40 7.73 -35.56 14.00
C GLN A 40 8.57 -34.47 14.65
N GLU A 41 9.61 -34.82 15.40
CA GLU A 41 10.52 -33.86 16.03
C GLU A 41 11.23 -32.98 14.98
N LEU A 42 11.71 -33.59 13.89
CA LEU A 42 12.28 -32.85 12.76
C LEU A 42 11.24 -31.91 12.12
N ASN A 43 10.02 -32.38 11.91
CA ASN A 43 8.95 -31.56 11.31
C ASN A 43 8.58 -30.38 12.20
N ILE A 44 8.48 -30.59 13.53
CA ILE A 44 8.18 -29.53 14.50
C ILE A 44 9.27 -28.46 14.49
N ASN A 45 10.54 -28.87 14.43
CA ASN A 45 11.66 -27.92 14.37
C ASN A 45 11.67 -27.10 13.07
N ASN A 46 11.32 -27.72 11.94
CA ASN A 46 11.17 -27.01 10.67
C ASN A 46 10.01 -26.01 10.70
N ILE A 47 8.86 -26.41 11.24
CA ILE A 47 7.70 -25.51 11.39
C ILE A 47 8.06 -24.33 12.29
N ARG A 48 8.75 -24.57 13.41
CA ARG A 48 9.18 -23.51 14.33
C ARG A 48 10.04 -22.46 13.61
N THR A 49 11.04 -22.90 12.86
CA THR A 49 11.90 -22.00 12.06
C THR A 49 11.08 -21.19 11.04
N CYS A 50 10.11 -21.82 10.37
CA CYS A 50 9.22 -21.11 9.44
C CYS A 50 8.33 -20.07 10.14
N VAL A 51 7.81 -20.39 11.33
CA VAL A 51 6.98 -19.46 12.13
C VAL A 51 7.80 -18.25 12.55
N ASP A 52 9.03 -18.45 13.03
CA ASP A 52 9.93 -17.35 13.43
C ASP A 52 10.25 -16.41 12.24
N ALA A 53 10.43 -16.98 11.05
CA ALA A 53 10.62 -16.19 9.83
C ALA A 53 9.37 -15.39 9.41
N VAL A 54 8.18 -15.96 9.60
CA VAL A 54 6.91 -15.26 9.34
C VAL A 54 6.70 -14.12 10.34
N ASP A 55 7.03 -14.32 11.61
CA ASP A 55 6.90 -13.32 12.67
C ASP A 55 7.79 -12.09 12.39
N THR A 56 9.02 -12.33 11.92
CA THR A 56 9.93 -11.27 11.48
C THR A 56 9.32 -10.48 10.31
N ARG A 57 8.82 -11.16 9.28
CA ARG A 57 8.18 -10.50 8.12
C ARG A 57 6.91 -9.73 8.51
N LEU A 58 6.15 -10.23 9.48
CA LEU A 58 4.96 -9.54 9.98
C LEU A 58 5.34 -8.24 10.71
N THR A 59 6.45 -8.25 11.45
CA THR A 59 7.01 -7.07 12.09
C THR A 59 7.41 -6.02 11.04
N ASP A 60 8.12 -6.43 9.98
CA ASP A 60 8.50 -5.52 8.88
C ASP A 60 7.26 -4.90 8.19
N VAL A 61 6.21 -5.71 7.96
CA VAL A 61 4.96 -5.23 7.37
C VAL A 61 4.25 -4.26 8.31
N ALA A 62 4.24 -4.51 9.61
CA ALA A 62 3.64 -3.59 10.59
C ALA A 62 4.35 -2.23 10.59
N GLU A 63 5.69 -2.21 10.52
CA GLU A 63 6.46 -0.98 10.41
C GLU A 63 6.14 -0.23 9.10
N GLN A 64 6.07 -0.93 7.97
CA GLN A 64 5.70 -0.33 6.69
C GLN A 64 4.27 0.23 6.70
N VAL A 65 3.32 -0.48 7.32
CA VAL A 65 1.94 0.00 7.49
C VAL A 65 1.94 1.28 8.32
N GLU A 66 2.72 1.36 9.40
CA GLU A 66 2.80 2.58 10.21
C GLU A 66 3.40 3.76 9.43
N VAL A 67 4.46 3.53 8.65
CA VAL A 67 5.03 4.54 7.75
C VAL A 67 3.99 5.02 6.73
N HIS A 68 3.30 4.09 6.08
CA HIS A 68 2.24 4.43 5.14
C HIS A 68 1.05 5.10 5.81
N THR A 69 0.67 4.72 7.03
CA THR A 69 -0.39 5.41 7.79
C THR A 69 0.01 6.85 8.06
N ARG A 70 1.25 7.12 8.47
CA ARG A 70 1.73 8.51 8.66
C ARG A 70 1.78 9.28 7.35
N GLU A 71 2.14 8.63 6.24
CA GLU A 71 2.11 9.26 4.91
C GLU A 71 0.67 9.53 4.44
N ILE A 72 -0.25 8.60 4.69
CA ILE A 72 -1.69 8.78 4.46
C ILE A 72 -2.25 9.87 5.36
N GLU A 73 -1.89 9.95 6.64
CA GLU A 73 -2.31 11.02 7.55
C GLU A 73 -1.74 12.37 7.14
N ARG A 74 -0.51 12.41 6.61
CA ARG A 74 0.06 13.61 5.97
C ARG A 74 -0.73 14.02 4.72
N ILE A 75 -1.27 13.04 4.00
CA ILE A 75 -2.15 13.23 2.83
C ILE A 75 -3.57 13.64 3.30
N ASP A 76 -4.11 13.07 4.37
CA ASP A 76 -5.49 13.19 4.83
C ASP A 76 -5.73 14.41 5.74
N ALA A 77 -4.68 14.95 6.38
CA ALA A 77 -4.78 16.16 7.21
C ALA A 77 -5.06 17.46 6.41
N LYS A 78 -5.16 17.40 5.08
CA LYS A 78 -5.65 18.49 4.24
C LYS A 78 -6.50 17.92 3.12
N THR A 79 -7.62 18.55 2.83
CA THR A 79 -8.29 18.48 1.53
C THR A 79 -7.26 18.78 0.43
N LEU A 80 -6.60 17.75 -0.12
CA LEU A 80 -5.42 17.88 -0.96
C LEU A 80 -5.80 18.57 -2.27
N SER A 81 -5.43 19.84 -2.36
CA SER A 81 -5.21 20.44 -3.65
C SER A 81 -3.88 19.90 -4.19
N TYR A 82 -3.87 19.42 -5.43
CA TYR A 82 -2.64 19.13 -6.18
C TYR A 82 -1.90 20.41 -6.58
N VAL A 83 -2.54 21.57 -6.42
CA VAL A 83 -1.99 22.88 -6.71
C VAL A 83 -1.10 23.32 -5.54
N PRO A 84 0.08 23.92 -5.81
CA PRO A 84 0.92 24.49 -4.77
C PRO A 84 0.19 25.53 -3.90
N GLU A 85 0.77 25.90 -2.75
CA GLU A 85 0.12 26.74 -1.74
C GLU A 85 -0.40 28.10 -2.26
N TRP A 86 0.28 28.68 -3.25
CA TRP A 86 -0.15 29.93 -3.91
C TRP A 86 -1.45 29.78 -4.73
N GLY A 87 -1.88 28.54 -5.01
CA GLY A 87 -3.05 28.23 -5.82
C GLY A 87 -4.34 28.84 -5.28
N GLY A 88 -4.48 28.95 -3.96
CA GLY A 88 -5.63 29.58 -3.34
C GLY A 88 -5.80 31.05 -3.74
N ASP A 89 -4.69 31.81 -3.83
CA ASP A 89 -4.74 33.23 -4.18
C ASP A 89 -5.02 33.44 -5.67
N VAL A 90 -4.48 32.57 -6.53
CA VAL A 90 -4.83 32.53 -7.96
C VAL A 90 -6.32 32.21 -8.15
N CYS A 91 -6.85 31.22 -7.44
CA CYS A 91 -8.27 30.85 -7.53
C CYS A 91 -9.20 31.96 -7.06
N LYS A 92 -8.83 32.71 -5.99
CA LYS A 92 -9.59 33.90 -5.56
C LYS A 92 -9.71 34.96 -6.65
N LEU A 93 -8.69 35.11 -7.51
CA LEU A 93 -8.70 36.06 -8.61
C LEU A 93 -9.47 35.54 -9.83
N LEU A 94 -9.35 34.26 -10.15
CA LEU A 94 -9.96 33.66 -11.34
C LEU A 94 -11.43 33.25 -11.14
N ASN A 95 -11.88 33.04 -9.89
CA ASN A 95 -13.30 32.79 -9.59
C ASN A 95 -14.19 34.03 -9.66
N ARG A 96 -13.60 35.23 -9.70
CA ARG A 96 -14.35 36.48 -9.92
C ARG A 96 -14.87 36.50 -11.36
N PRO A 97 -16.17 36.75 -11.59
CA PRO A 97 -16.72 36.80 -12.94
C PRO A 97 -16.01 37.85 -13.80
N ALA A 98 -15.42 37.40 -14.91
CA ALA A 98 -14.74 38.24 -15.89
C ALA A 98 -14.75 37.56 -17.26
N ASN A 99 -14.45 38.28 -18.33
CA ASN A 99 -14.34 37.68 -19.67
C ASN A 99 -13.13 36.74 -19.80
N ASN A 100 -12.12 36.92 -18.94
CA ASN A 100 -10.89 36.13 -18.84
C ASN A 100 -10.76 35.45 -17.46
N ASP A 101 -11.84 34.80 -17.03
CA ASP A 101 -11.90 34.03 -15.79
C ASP A 101 -11.50 32.56 -16.01
N TRP A 102 -11.63 31.74 -14.96
CA TRP A 102 -11.29 30.30 -14.99
C TRP A 102 -11.96 29.53 -16.14
N ARG A 103 -13.10 30.00 -16.67
CA ARG A 103 -13.80 29.34 -17.79
C ARG A 103 -13.03 29.51 -19.09
N LEU A 104 -12.47 30.70 -19.33
CA LEU A 104 -11.61 30.92 -20.50
C LEU A 104 -10.30 30.15 -20.34
N LEU A 105 -9.73 30.14 -19.14
CA LEU A 105 -8.53 29.35 -18.83
C LEU A 105 -8.75 27.86 -19.13
N GLY A 106 -9.87 27.27 -18.67
CA GLY A 106 -10.18 25.87 -18.94
C GLY A 106 -10.36 25.55 -20.42
N LYS A 107 -10.94 26.47 -21.20
CA LYS A 107 -10.99 26.33 -22.67
C LYS A 107 -9.60 26.36 -23.31
N ARG A 108 -8.69 27.18 -22.78
CA ARG A 108 -7.30 27.25 -23.26
C ARG A 108 -6.50 25.98 -22.94
N PHE A 109 -6.78 25.34 -21.80
CA PHE A 109 -6.28 24.00 -21.50
C PHE A 109 -6.92 22.89 -22.36
N GLY A 110 -7.96 23.19 -23.13
CA GLY A 110 -8.61 22.23 -24.03
C GLY A 110 -9.77 21.45 -23.39
N TYR A 111 -10.21 21.83 -22.19
CA TYR A 111 -11.36 21.19 -21.55
C TYR A 111 -12.68 21.50 -22.26
N SER A 112 -13.55 20.51 -22.29
CA SER A 112 -14.86 20.55 -22.92
C SER A 112 -15.86 21.42 -22.15
N THR A 113 -16.93 21.84 -22.83
CA THR A 113 -18.01 22.60 -22.18
C THR A 113 -18.69 21.79 -21.06
N SER A 114 -18.73 20.46 -21.15
CA SER A 114 -19.28 19.59 -20.10
C SER A 114 -18.45 19.61 -18.82
N GLU A 115 -17.12 19.56 -18.94
CA GLU A 115 -16.21 19.62 -17.78
C GLU A 115 -16.30 20.97 -17.08
N LEU A 116 -16.33 22.07 -17.85
CA LEU A 116 -16.52 23.40 -17.30
C LEU A 116 -17.86 23.52 -16.56
N ARG A 117 -18.94 22.95 -17.09
CA ARG A 117 -20.25 22.92 -16.38
C ARG A 117 -20.17 22.09 -15.10
N HIS A 118 -19.43 20.99 -15.10
CA HIS A 118 -19.25 20.17 -13.91
C HIS A 118 -18.53 20.96 -12.81
N TRP A 119 -17.40 21.61 -13.12
CA TRP A 119 -16.65 22.39 -12.13
C TRP A 119 -17.40 23.62 -11.65
N ALA A 120 -18.28 24.21 -12.47
CA ALA A 120 -19.15 25.31 -12.03
C ALA A 120 -20.10 24.94 -10.88
N THR A 121 -20.31 23.66 -10.59
CA THR A 121 -21.12 23.18 -9.44
C THR A 121 -20.32 23.08 -8.13
N LYS A 122 -18.99 23.20 -8.19
CA LYS A 122 -18.12 23.08 -7.02
C LYS A 122 -18.06 24.40 -6.24
N ALA A 123 -17.73 24.31 -4.95
CA ALA A 123 -17.55 25.49 -4.11
C ALA A 123 -16.40 26.39 -4.60
N ASP A 124 -15.34 25.79 -5.16
CA ASP A 124 -14.24 26.48 -5.82
C ASP A 124 -14.01 25.88 -7.23
N PRO A 125 -14.65 26.43 -8.28
CA PRO A 125 -14.52 25.93 -9.65
C PRO A 125 -13.10 26.04 -10.22
N CYS A 126 -12.39 27.14 -9.93
CA CYS A 126 -11.02 27.32 -10.38
C CYS A 126 -10.08 26.28 -9.74
N MET A 127 -10.21 26.03 -8.43
CA MET A 127 -9.39 25.04 -7.75
C MET A 127 -9.70 23.62 -8.25
N ALA A 128 -10.95 23.31 -8.55
CA ALA A 128 -11.31 22.02 -9.14
C ALA A 128 -10.65 21.80 -10.51
N LEU A 129 -10.64 22.83 -11.36
CA LEU A 129 -9.94 22.82 -12.65
C LEU A 129 -8.43 22.67 -12.48
N LEU A 130 -7.81 23.46 -11.61
CA LEU A 130 -6.37 23.41 -11.40
C LEU A 130 -5.94 22.08 -10.76
N ASN A 131 -6.75 21.50 -9.87
CA ASN A 131 -6.49 20.16 -9.35
C ASN A 131 -6.44 19.12 -10.46
N GLU A 132 -7.37 19.15 -11.42
CA GLU A 132 -7.34 18.23 -12.57
C GLU A 132 -6.07 18.43 -13.41
N TRP A 133 -5.70 19.69 -13.67
CA TRP A 133 -4.51 20.04 -14.44
C TRP A 133 -3.23 19.51 -13.78
N TYR A 134 -3.07 19.76 -12.47
CA TYR A 134 -1.90 19.33 -11.69
C TYR A 134 -1.89 17.82 -11.38
N MET A 135 -3.04 17.14 -11.45
CA MET A 135 -3.10 15.68 -11.32
C MET A 135 -2.63 14.98 -12.61
N THR A 136 -2.79 15.63 -13.77
CA THR A 136 -2.51 15.05 -15.09
C THR A 136 -1.15 15.45 -15.67
N HIS A 137 -0.41 16.34 -15.00
CA HIS A 137 0.89 16.85 -15.42
C HIS A 137 1.90 16.80 -14.27
N LYS A 138 3.19 16.76 -14.59
CA LYS A 138 4.23 17.01 -13.57
C LYS A 138 4.12 18.44 -13.07
N THR A 139 4.46 18.69 -11.80
CA THR A 139 4.23 19.98 -11.13
C THR A 139 4.90 21.16 -11.84
N ASP A 140 6.13 20.99 -12.33
CA ASP A 140 6.87 21.98 -13.09
C ASP A 140 6.20 22.28 -14.44
N GLU A 141 5.90 21.23 -15.23
CA GLU A 141 5.17 21.34 -16.50
C GLU A 141 3.80 22.02 -16.31
N ALA A 142 3.07 21.63 -15.27
CA ALA A 142 1.78 22.20 -14.92
C ALA A 142 1.88 23.70 -14.58
N THR A 143 2.92 24.08 -13.83
CA THR A 143 3.18 25.47 -13.44
C THR A 143 3.51 26.34 -14.66
N TYR A 144 4.37 25.87 -15.55
CA TYR A 144 4.74 26.62 -16.75
C TYR A 144 3.61 26.70 -17.76
N GLY A 145 2.87 25.60 -17.94
CA GLY A 145 1.66 25.59 -18.77
C GLY A 145 0.62 26.59 -18.27
N LEU A 146 0.42 26.67 -16.95
CA LEU A 146 -0.48 27.66 -16.35
C LEU A 146 0.01 29.09 -16.56
N LEU A 147 1.30 29.39 -16.34
CA LEU A 147 1.87 30.73 -16.59
C LEU A 147 1.65 31.17 -18.04
N LYS A 148 1.93 30.28 -19.00
CA LYS A 148 1.72 30.56 -20.42
C LYS A 148 0.25 30.87 -20.72
N MET A 149 -0.67 30.02 -20.24
CA MET A 149 -2.09 30.20 -20.50
C MET A 149 -2.65 31.46 -19.83
N LEU A 150 -2.16 31.84 -18.65
CA LEU A 150 -2.53 33.08 -17.98
C LEU A 150 -2.09 34.31 -18.79
N GLY A 151 -0.90 34.27 -19.40
CA GLY A 151 -0.43 35.30 -20.33
C GLY A 151 -1.32 35.41 -21.56
N ASP A 152 -1.68 34.27 -22.15
CA ASP A 152 -2.55 34.20 -23.33
C ASP A 152 -3.98 34.73 -23.08
N ILE A 153 -4.43 34.77 -21.82
CA ILE A 153 -5.74 35.32 -21.42
C ILE A 153 -5.65 36.68 -20.73
N GLU A 154 -4.47 37.32 -20.77
CA GLU A 154 -4.22 38.64 -20.19
C GLU A 154 -4.54 38.70 -18.68
N ARG A 155 -4.05 37.71 -17.93
CA ARG A 155 -4.19 37.61 -16.46
C ARG A 155 -2.84 37.72 -15.75
N GLN A 156 -2.15 38.83 -16.00
CA GLN A 156 -0.84 39.13 -15.42
C GLN A 156 -0.91 39.30 -13.88
N ASP A 157 -2.08 39.64 -13.34
CA ASP A 157 -2.33 39.70 -11.89
C ASP A 157 -2.16 38.33 -11.22
N ALA A 158 -2.65 37.26 -11.85
CA ALA A 158 -2.48 35.89 -11.40
C ALA A 158 -1.07 35.37 -11.69
N GLU A 159 -0.48 35.69 -12.85
CA GLU A 159 0.91 35.31 -13.15
C GLU A 159 1.89 35.85 -12.12
N LYS A 160 1.71 37.11 -11.70
CA LYS A 160 2.60 37.75 -10.74
C LYS A 160 2.71 36.95 -9.43
N ILE A 161 1.57 36.45 -8.93
CA ILE A 161 1.53 35.61 -7.71
C ILE A 161 2.37 34.35 -7.90
N ILE A 162 2.21 33.67 -9.04
CA ILE A 162 2.94 32.43 -9.34
C ILE A 162 4.43 32.71 -9.47
N ARG A 163 4.82 33.75 -10.23
CA ARG A 163 6.23 34.11 -10.44
C ARG A 163 6.92 34.48 -9.13
N GLU A 164 6.28 35.27 -8.28
CA GLU A 164 6.80 35.61 -6.95
C GLU A 164 6.99 34.36 -6.08
N ALA A 165 6.01 33.45 -6.06
CA ALA A 165 6.10 32.23 -5.27
C ALA A 165 7.18 31.26 -5.78
N VAL A 166 7.31 31.12 -7.11
CA VAL A 166 8.32 30.28 -7.77
C VAL A 166 9.73 30.83 -7.52
N LEU A 167 9.91 32.15 -7.58
CA LEU A 167 11.18 32.82 -7.23
C LEU A 167 11.57 32.58 -5.77
N VAL A 168 10.63 32.73 -4.83
CA VAL A 168 10.87 32.47 -3.39
C VAL A 168 11.25 31.01 -3.14
N ALA A 169 10.66 30.07 -3.91
CA ALA A 169 10.99 28.65 -3.83
C ALA A 169 12.32 28.26 -4.51
N GLY A 170 13.02 29.21 -5.16
CA GLY A 170 14.29 28.96 -5.84
C GLY A 170 14.17 28.16 -7.15
N ILE A 171 12.98 28.15 -7.76
CA ILE A 171 12.71 27.44 -9.01
C ILE A 171 12.99 28.39 -10.20
N ILE A 172 13.75 27.93 -11.20
CA ILE A 172 14.13 28.72 -12.38
C ILE A 172 13.02 28.65 -13.43
N ILE A 173 12.45 29.80 -13.80
CA ILE A 173 11.47 29.91 -14.89
C ILE A 173 12.22 29.98 -16.24
N PRO A 174 11.90 29.11 -17.22
CA PRO A 174 12.50 29.16 -18.55
C PRO A 174 12.40 30.54 -19.21
N ASP A 175 13.48 30.98 -19.87
CA ASP A 175 13.60 32.32 -20.48
C ASP A 175 12.54 32.58 -21.57
N GLU A 176 11.99 31.54 -22.20
CA GLU A 176 10.90 31.63 -23.19
C GLU A 176 9.57 32.13 -22.60
N LEU A 177 9.46 32.16 -21.27
CA LEU A 177 8.29 32.60 -20.51
C LEU A 177 8.56 33.86 -19.68
N GLN A 178 9.73 34.52 -19.84
CA GLN A 178 10.07 35.80 -19.21
C GLN A 178 9.65 36.98 -20.08
#